data_AF-A0A8J4SVV7-F1
#
_entry.id   AF-A0A8J4SVV7-F1
#
_cell.length_a   1.000
_cell.length_b   1.000
_cell.length_c   1.000
_cell.angle_alpha   90.00
_cell.angle_beta   90.00
_cell.angle_gamma   90.00
#
_symmetry.space_group_name_H-M   'P 1'
#
loop_
_entity.id
_entity.type
_entity.pdbx_description
1 polymer ?
#
loop_
_entity_poly.entity_id
_entity_poly.type
_entity_poly.pdbx_seq_one_letter_code
_entity_poly.pdbx_strand_id
1 'polypeptide(L)'
;WRRGCKRLKLLAPYIWPRNNRLIQLRVVICAALLVLDRVVNLYSPIFYKQIVDSLTVSSNKTDIQASSESYPGNPTIHTGLLHRLFDRLVGEHGLVYRWDYVLQFIAIRFLQGLGSFGGGFINTVRSQLWINVDQFSTRELSVMLFAHLHGLSLQWHLSRKTGEMLRIMDRGTASISNVLSYMLFNIVPTVVDILIGVVYFVVMFNIWYGVLVFITMAVYVVATVLVTEWRAKIRRKMNLLDNQKNTKAVDALLNFETVKYFNAEQFEVNRFKDAFHEYQSAEWWTTTTLNFLNTVQCVTIVLGLMVGTLLCAMDVVEGRLTVGDFVLFYAYMIQLYSPLSLFGTYYRLLQTSVVDMENMFELLDQQADVQDVDDAPDLQVSGSEIEFRNVSFHYAKE
;
A
#
# COMPACT_ATOMS: atom_id res chain seq x y z
N TRP A 1 8.26 14.21 10.32
CA TRP A 1 7.66 14.47 8.99
C TRP A 1 8.33 15.58 8.18
N ARG A 2 8.37 16.85 8.64
CA ARG A 2 9.01 17.97 7.89
C ARG A 2 10.49 17.74 7.52
N ARG A 3 11.29 17.11 8.39
CA ARG A 3 12.70 16.75 8.11
C ARG A 3 12.81 15.64 7.07
N GLY A 4 12.04 14.55 7.24
CA GLY A 4 11.98 13.43 6.29
C GLY A 4 11.58 13.82 4.86
N CYS A 5 10.58 14.70 4.68
CA CYS A 5 10.20 15.19 3.34
C CYS A 5 11.30 16.02 2.66
N LYS A 6 12.05 16.84 3.42
CA LYS A 6 13.18 17.60 2.86
C LYS A 6 14.31 16.67 2.42
N ARG A 7 14.62 15.64 3.21
CA ARG A 7 15.63 14.63 2.86
C ARG A 7 15.18 13.72 1.70
N LEU A 8 13.88 13.43 1.58
CA LEU A 8 13.35 12.73 0.41
C LEU A 8 13.62 13.49 -0.90
N LYS A 9 13.60 14.84 -0.86
CA LYS A 9 13.92 15.69 -2.01
C LYS A 9 15.38 15.56 -2.45
N LEU A 10 16.30 15.26 -1.53
CA LEU A 10 17.71 14.96 -1.84
C LEU A 10 17.86 13.64 -2.61
N LEU A 11 16.90 12.71 -2.46
CA LEU A 11 16.89 11.42 -3.15
C LEU A 11 16.09 11.41 -4.46
N ALA A 12 15.36 12.48 -4.77
CA ALA A 12 14.64 12.63 -6.03
C ALA A 12 15.52 12.36 -7.29
N PRO A 13 16.82 12.71 -7.35
CA PRO A 13 17.69 12.38 -8.47
C PRO A 13 17.97 10.88 -8.63
N TYR A 14 17.91 10.11 -7.54
CA TYR A 14 18.16 8.66 -7.54
C TYR A 14 16.90 7.86 -7.89
N ILE A 15 15.74 8.39 -7.52
CA ILE A 15 14.42 7.85 -7.89
C ILE A 15 14.10 8.15 -9.36
N TRP A 16 14.55 9.30 -9.86
CA TRP A 16 14.45 9.69 -11.27
C TRP A 16 15.83 9.67 -11.93
N PRO A 17 16.30 8.49 -12.40
CA PRO A 17 17.64 8.39 -12.97
C PRO A 17 17.75 9.22 -14.25
N ARG A 18 18.58 10.28 -14.21
CA ARG A 18 18.80 11.17 -15.37
C ARG A 18 19.51 10.47 -16.52
N ASN A 19 20.34 9.46 -16.24
CA ASN A 19 21.18 8.79 -17.24
C ASN A 19 20.48 7.71 -18.07
N ASN A 20 19.32 7.18 -17.65
CA ASN A 20 18.69 6.05 -18.34
C ASN A 20 17.25 6.36 -18.80
N ARG A 21 17.09 6.63 -20.10
CA ARG A 21 15.79 6.93 -20.73
C ARG A 21 14.79 5.79 -20.64
N LEU A 22 15.25 4.53 -20.62
CA LEU A 22 14.35 3.37 -20.51
C LEU A 22 13.65 3.32 -19.15
N ILE A 23 14.35 3.67 -18.08
CA ILE A 23 13.78 3.69 -16.72
C ILE A 23 12.83 4.87 -16.56
N GLN A 24 13.20 6.05 -17.10
CA GLN A 24 12.30 7.21 -17.12
C GLN A 24 10.99 6.89 -17.85
N LEU A 25 11.06 6.24 -19.02
CA LEU A 25 9.89 5.82 -19.77
C LEU A 25 9.02 4.84 -18.97
N ARG A 26 9.62 3.88 -18.25
CA ARG A 26 8.88 2.97 -17.35
C ARG A 26 8.18 3.71 -16.21
N VAL A 27 8.83 4.71 -15.61
CA VAL A 27 8.22 5.55 -14.55
C VAL A 27 7.05 6.35 -15.10
N VAL A 28 7.19 6.96 -16.29
CA VAL A 28 6.11 7.70 -16.94
C VAL A 28 4.93 6.79 -17.28
N ILE A 29 5.19 5.59 -17.82
CA ILE A 29 4.13 4.60 -18.08
C ILE A 29 3.46 4.17 -16.78
N CYS A 30 4.22 3.94 -15.72
CA CYS A 30 3.67 3.60 -14.40
C CYS A 30 2.74 4.71 -13.86
N ALA A 31 3.15 5.97 -14.00
CA ALA A 31 2.33 7.13 -13.62
C ALA A 31 1.07 7.25 -14.49
N ALA A 32 1.17 7.02 -15.80
CA ALA A 32 0.00 7.00 -16.69
C ALA A 32 -0.98 5.87 -16.33
N LEU A 33 -0.47 4.67 -16.01
CA LEU A 33 -1.29 3.55 -15.55
C LEU A 33 -1.95 3.83 -14.19
N LEU A 34 -1.32 4.58 -13.29
CA LEU A 34 -1.96 5.01 -12.04
C LEU A 34 -3.17 5.89 -12.30
N VAL A 35 -3.04 6.87 -13.21
CA VAL A 35 -4.15 7.76 -13.57
C VAL A 35 -5.26 6.95 -14.25
N LEU A 36 -4.90 6.07 -15.18
CA LEU A 36 -5.85 5.19 -15.86
C LEU A 36 -6.61 4.30 -14.87
N ASP A 37 -5.93 3.71 -13.89
CA ASP A 37 -6.53 2.91 -12.84
C ASP A 37 -7.60 3.68 -12.05
N ARG A 38 -7.34 4.96 -11.70
CA ARG A 38 -8.33 5.81 -11.02
C ARG A 38 -9.54 6.13 -11.90
N VAL A 39 -9.32 6.37 -13.18
CA VAL A 39 -10.41 6.59 -14.15
C VAL A 39 -11.29 5.34 -14.23
N VAL A 40 -10.69 4.17 -14.44
CA VAL A 40 -11.42 2.88 -14.48
C VAL A 40 -12.18 2.63 -13.17
N ASN A 41 -11.56 2.93 -12.04
CA ASN A 41 -12.18 2.86 -10.72
C ASN A 41 -13.43 3.75 -10.61
N LEU A 42 -13.37 4.99 -11.09
CA LEU A 42 -14.51 5.92 -11.06
C LEU A 42 -15.68 5.45 -11.94
N TYR A 43 -15.38 4.90 -13.13
CA TYR A 43 -16.42 4.48 -14.08
C TYR A 43 -17.11 3.16 -13.72
N SER A 44 -16.42 2.26 -12.99
CA SER A 44 -16.93 0.91 -12.69
C SER A 44 -18.33 0.89 -12.04
N PRO A 45 -18.63 1.70 -11.01
CA PRO A 45 -19.98 1.78 -10.43
C PRO A 45 -21.02 2.43 -11.36
N ILE A 46 -20.60 3.30 -12.28
CA ILE A 46 -21.49 3.95 -13.25
C ILE A 46 -22.02 2.94 -14.28
N PHE A 47 -21.15 2.06 -14.79
CA PHE A 47 -21.59 0.97 -15.66
C PHE A 47 -22.51 0.00 -14.92
N TYR A 48 -22.25 -0.25 -13.63
CA TYR A 48 -23.14 -1.09 -12.84
C TYR A 48 -24.54 -0.47 -12.68
N LYS A 49 -24.63 0.85 -12.45
CA LYS A 49 -25.89 1.60 -12.51
C LYS A 49 -26.62 1.41 -13.82
N GLN A 50 -25.93 1.61 -14.96
CA GLN A 50 -26.54 1.52 -16.29
C GLN A 50 -27.14 0.13 -16.57
N ILE A 51 -26.46 -0.93 -16.12
CA ILE A 51 -26.99 -2.30 -16.22
C ILE A 51 -28.29 -2.42 -15.42
N VAL A 52 -28.30 -1.99 -14.16
CA VAL A 52 -29.47 -2.08 -13.29
C VAL A 52 -30.64 -1.26 -13.85
N ASP A 53 -30.39 -0.02 -14.25
CA ASP A 53 -31.43 0.85 -14.84
C ASP A 53 -32.00 0.24 -16.14
N SER A 54 -31.16 -0.37 -16.98
CA SER A 54 -31.64 -1.04 -18.21
C SER A 54 -32.51 -2.28 -17.97
N LEU A 55 -32.34 -2.91 -16.81
CA LEU A 55 -33.10 -4.08 -16.37
C LEU A 55 -34.33 -3.72 -15.53
N THR A 56 -34.51 -2.43 -15.23
CA THR A 56 -35.66 -1.94 -14.47
C THR A 56 -36.71 -1.41 -15.44
N VAL A 57 -37.93 -1.96 -15.38
CA VAL A 57 -39.03 -1.49 -16.22
C VAL A 57 -39.35 -0.04 -15.83
N SER A 58 -39.12 0.91 -16.75
CA SER A 58 -39.63 2.26 -16.58
C SER A 58 -41.16 2.19 -16.59
N SER A 59 -41.78 2.45 -15.45
CA SER A 59 -43.24 2.47 -15.27
C SER A 59 -43.89 3.68 -15.97
N ASN A 60 -43.41 4.09 -17.16
CA ASN A 60 -44.13 4.97 -18.05
C ASN A 60 -45.03 4.10 -18.93
N LYS A 61 -46.22 3.81 -18.39
CA LYS A 61 -47.31 3.08 -19.04
C LYS A 61 -47.89 3.74 -20.30
N THR A 62 -47.21 4.71 -20.92
CA THR A 62 -47.74 5.49 -22.06
C THR A 62 -47.05 5.23 -23.40
N ASP A 63 -45.86 4.61 -23.45
CA ASP A 63 -45.17 4.38 -24.74
C ASP A 63 -45.17 2.91 -25.22
N ILE A 64 -45.59 1.96 -24.37
CA ILE A 64 -45.56 0.52 -24.70
C ILE A 64 -46.71 0.12 -25.65
N GLN A 65 -47.76 0.93 -25.77
CA GLN A 65 -48.86 0.66 -26.72
C GLN A 65 -48.60 1.14 -28.16
N ALA A 66 -47.53 1.90 -28.43
CA ALA A 66 -47.26 2.43 -29.77
C ALA A 66 -46.28 1.59 -30.61
N SER A 67 -45.68 0.54 -30.03
CA SER A 67 -44.66 -0.28 -30.72
C SER A 67 -45.05 -1.76 -30.90
N SER A 68 -46.30 -2.12 -30.56
CA SER A 68 -46.87 -3.46 -30.76
C SER A 68 -47.60 -3.66 -32.11
N GLU A 69 -47.33 -2.83 -33.11
CA GLU A 69 -47.78 -3.08 -34.48
C GLU A 69 -46.57 -3.11 -35.42
N SER A 70 -46.48 -4.19 -36.20
CA SER A 70 -45.57 -4.44 -37.32
C SER A 70 -44.17 -5.00 -37.01
N TYR A 71 -44.09 -6.30 -36.69
CA TYR A 71 -43.06 -7.17 -37.29
C TYR A 71 -43.63 -8.58 -37.54
N PRO A 72 -43.91 -8.96 -38.80
CA PRO A 72 -44.30 -10.33 -39.14
C PRO A 72 -43.05 -11.22 -39.09
N GLY A 73 -43.25 -12.44 -38.59
CA GLY A 73 -42.18 -13.34 -38.20
C GLY A 73 -41.28 -13.85 -39.33
N ASN A 74 -40.15 -14.41 -38.91
CA ASN A 74 -39.57 -15.55 -39.59
C ASN A 74 -38.92 -16.50 -38.56
N PRO A 75 -39.27 -17.80 -38.51
CA PRO A 75 -38.65 -18.77 -37.63
C PRO A 75 -37.53 -19.49 -38.39
N THR A 76 -36.25 -19.27 -38.06
CA THR A 76 -35.18 -20.17 -38.52
C THR A 76 -33.97 -20.19 -37.57
N ILE A 77 -33.98 -21.23 -36.72
CA ILE A 77 -32.87 -22.16 -36.42
C ILE A 77 -31.44 -21.61 -36.63
N HIS A 78 -30.80 -21.19 -35.53
CA HIS A 78 -29.37 -21.45 -35.30
C HIS A 78 -29.14 -21.83 -33.83
N THR A 79 -28.98 -23.13 -33.59
CA THR A 79 -28.73 -23.76 -32.29
C THR A 79 -27.26 -23.55 -31.87
N GLY A 80 -26.93 -22.35 -31.44
CA GLY A 80 -25.67 -22.07 -30.74
C GLY A 80 -25.96 -21.40 -29.40
N LEU A 81 -25.46 -21.96 -28.30
CA LEU A 81 -25.62 -21.39 -26.95
C LEU A 81 -25.11 -19.94 -26.89
N LEU A 82 -24.06 -19.64 -27.67
CA LEU A 82 -23.52 -18.28 -27.82
C LEU A 82 -24.48 -17.33 -28.55
N HIS A 83 -25.21 -17.76 -29.58
CA HIS A 83 -26.10 -16.84 -30.32
C HIS A 83 -27.27 -16.36 -29.44
N ARG A 84 -27.82 -17.23 -28.58
CA ARG A 84 -28.82 -16.84 -27.56
C ARG A 84 -28.31 -15.83 -26.54
N LEU A 85 -27.00 -15.75 -26.32
CA LEU A 85 -26.35 -14.74 -25.46
C LEU A 85 -26.05 -13.43 -26.20
N PHE A 86 -26.20 -13.37 -27.52
CA PHE A 86 -25.90 -12.17 -28.33
C PHE A 86 -27.12 -11.62 -29.08
N ASP A 87 -28.22 -12.37 -29.18
CA ASP A 87 -29.50 -11.87 -29.67
C ASP A 87 -30.13 -10.89 -28.66
N ARG A 88 -30.66 -9.77 -29.16
CA ARG A 88 -31.50 -8.86 -28.36
C ARG A 88 -32.81 -9.57 -28.03
N LEU A 89 -32.78 -10.40 -26.99
CA LEU A 89 -33.96 -10.93 -26.35
C LEU A 89 -34.76 -9.75 -25.79
N VAL A 90 -35.87 -9.43 -26.43
CA VAL A 90 -36.90 -8.55 -25.88
C VAL A 90 -37.80 -9.45 -25.05
N GLY A 91 -37.71 -9.34 -23.72
CA GLY A 91 -38.59 -10.08 -22.83
C GLY A 91 -40.04 -9.61 -22.97
N GLU A 92 -41.00 -10.45 -22.59
CA GLU A 92 -42.45 -10.17 -22.65
C GLU A 92 -42.88 -8.88 -21.93
N HIS A 93 -42.01 -8.30 -21.10
CA HIS A 93 -42.22 -7.05 -20.36
C HIS A 93 -41.54 -5.81 -20.98
N GLY A 94 -41.07 -5.88 -22.23
CA GLY A 94 -40.39 -4.76 -22.91
C GLY A 94 -38.94 -4.53 -22.45
N LEU A 95 -38.38 -5.43 -21.65
CA LEU A 95 -36.98 -5.41 -21.23
C LEU A 95 -36.09 -5.91 -22.36
N VAL A 96 -35.14 -5.09 -22.79
CA VAL A 96 -34.16 -5.45 -23.83
C VAL A 96 -32.92 -6.03 -23.16
N TYR A 97 -32.54 -7.25 -23.54
CA TYR A 97 -31.28 -7.84 -23.12
C TYR A 97 -30.09 -7.08 -23.72
N ARG A 98 -29.39 -6.30 -22.88
CA ARG A 98 -28.23 -5.46 -23.21
C ARG A 98 -26.92 -6.16 -22.81
N TRP A 99 -26.54 -7.18 -23.58
CA TRP A 99 -25.27 -7.92 -23.38
C TRP A 99 -24.04 -7.02 -23.54
N ASP A 100 -24.17 -5.92 -24.30
CA ASP A 100 -23.15 -4.90 -24.53
C ASP A 100 -22.69 -4.23 -23.22
N TYR A 101 -23.63 -3.82 -22.36
CA TYR A 101 -23.28 -3.23 -21.06
C TYR A 101 -22.63 -4.24 -20.11
N VAL A 102 -23.09 -5.48 -20.13
CA VAL A 102 -22.53 -6.54 -19.29
C VAL A 102 -21.09 -6.85 -19.70
N LEU A 103 -20.80 -6.96 -21.01
CA LEU A 103 -19.42 -7.17 -21.48
C LEU A 103 -18.52 -5.98 -21.19
N GLN A 104 -19.00 -4.75 -21.36
CA GLN A 104 -18.25 -3.55 -21.00
C GLN A 104 -17.92 -3.52 -19.50
N PHE A 105 -18.88 -3.86 -18.64
CA PHE A 105 -18.66 -3.98 -17.20
C PHE A 105 -17.64 -5.06 -16.87
N ILE A 106 -17.72 -6.25 -17.48
CA ILE A 106 -16.73 -7.33 -17.26
C ILE A 106 -15.34 -6.89 -17.73
N ALA A 107 -15.22 -6.22 -18.88
CA ALA A 107 -13.94 -5.70 -19.38
C ALA A 107 -13.33 -4.67 -18.41
N ILE A 108 -14.14 -3.75 -17.89
CA ILE A 108 -13.72 -2.78 -16.86
C ILE A 108 -13.32 -3.49 -15.58
N ARG A 109 -14.07 -4.51 -15.14
CA ARG A 109 -13.73 -5.32 -13.97
C ARG A 109 -12.46 -6.14 -14.16
N PHE A 110 -12.14 -6.57 -15.37
CA PHE A 110 -10.86 -7.21 -15.68
C PHE A 110 -9.69 -6.21 -15.56
N LEU A 111 -9.88 -4.99 -16.07
CA LEU A 111 -8.88 -3.91 -15.95
C LEU A 111 -8.65 -3.49 -14.49
N GLN A 112 -9.74 -3.32 -13.73
CA GLN A 112 -9.77 -2.92 -12.32
C GLN A 112 -9.32 -4.04 -11.37
N GLY A 113 -9.72 -5.27 -11.66
CA GLY A 113 -9.65 -6.42 -10.76
C GLY A 113 -10.96 -6.67 -10.01
N LEU A 114 -11.13 -7.91 -9.56
CA LEU A 114 -12.30 -8.38 -8.79
C LEU A 114 -12.12 -8.12 -7.28
N GLY A 115 -11.89 -6.85 -6.91
CA GLY A 115 -11.74 -6.45 -5.50
C GLY A 115 -10.66 -7.26 -4.76
N SER A 116 -11.06 -8.04 -3.75
CA SER A 116 -10.16 -8.86 -2.93
C SER A 116 -9.50 -10.06 -3.64
N PHE A 117 -9.94 -10.43 -4.84
CA PHE A 117 -9.44 -11.63 -5.55
C PHE A 117 -8.18 -11.42 -6.40
N GLY A 118 -7.50 -10.27 -6.26
CA GLY A 118 -6.24 -9.97 -6.93
C GLY A 118 -6.25 -8.59 -7.59
N GLY A 119 -5.06 -8.06 -7.84
CA GLY A 119 -4.92 -6.78 -8.55
C GLY A 119 -5.43 -6.89 -9.98
N GLY A 120 -6.15 -5.86 -10.45
CA GLY A 120 -6.56 -5.76 -11.85
C GLY A 120 -5.41 -5.86 -12.83
N PHE A 121 -5.74 -6.08 -14.09
CA PHE A 121 -4.74 -6.16 -15.16
C PHE A 121 -3.86 -4.90 -15.18
N ILE A 122 -4.45 -3.70 -15.03
CA ILE A 122 -3.72 -2.43 -14.98
C ILE A 122 -2.75 -2.43 -13.80
N ASN A 123 -3.23 -2.80 -12.61
CA ASN A 123 -2.42 -2.82 -11.39
C ASN A 123 -1.25 -3.82 -11.50
N THR A 124 -1.48 -4.98 -12.13
CA THR A 124 -0.46 -6.03 -12.32
C THR A 124 0.60 -5.62 -13.33
N VAL A 125 0.21 -5.04 -14.47
CA VAL A 125 1.17 -4.51 -15.45
C VAL A 125 1.99 -3.38 -14.82
N ARG A 126 1.32 -2.49 -14.07
CA ARG A 126 1.96 -1.40 -13.36
C ARG A 126 2.96 -1.89 -12.32
N SER A 127 2.60 -2.88 -11.49
CA SER A 127 3.50 -3.43 -10.47
C SER A 127 4.70 -4.13 -11.12
N GLN A 128 4.49 -4.85 -12.23
CA GLN A 128 5.57 -5.47 -13.00
C GLN A 128 6.57 -4.44 -13.56
N LEU A 129 6.07 -3.31 -14.09
CA LEU A 129 6.94 -2.23 -14.55
C LEU A 129 7.72 -1.58 -13.40
N TRP A 130 7.09 -1.44 -12.24
CA TRP A 130 7.70 -0.85 -11.05
C TRP A 130 8.86 -1.67 -10.49
N ILE A 131 8.78 -3.01 -10.50
CA ILE A 131 9.84 -3.90 -9.99
C ILE A 131 11.22 -3.51 -10.53
N ASN A 132 11.32 -3.18 -11.81
CA ASN A 132 12.59 -2.79 -12.41
C ASN A 132 13.10 -1.43 -11.91
N VAL A 133 12.19 -0.47 -11.72
CA VAL A 133 12.52 0.87 -11.19
C VAL A 133 13.01 0.74 -9.75
N ASP A 134 12.31 -0.10 -8.98
CA ASP A 134 12.59 -0.39 -7.59
C ASP A 134 13.97 -1.04 -7.38
N GLN A 135 14.25 -2.09 -8.16
CA GLN A 135 15.54 -2.79 -8.14
C GLN A 135 16.70 -1.89 -8.57
N PHE A 136 16.51 -1.07 -9.61
CA PHE A 136 17.52 -0.13 -10.05
C PHE A 136 17.84 0.89 -8.95
N SER A 137 16.81 1.49 -8.35
CA SER A 137 16.97 2.50 -7.30
C SER A 137 17.65 1.93 -6.07
N THR A 138 17.23 0.74 -5.64
CA THR A 138 17.83 0.04 -4.50
C THR A 138 19.30 -0.26 -4.74
N ARG A 139 19.65 -0.78 -5.92
CA ARG A 139 21.03 -1.08 -6.29
C ARG A 139 21.91 0.17 -6.27
N GLU A 140 21.47 1.24 -6.92
CA GLU A 140 22.25 2.48 -7.04
C GLU A 140 22.52 3.10 -5.66
N LEU A 141 21.50 3.14 -4.80
CA LEU A 141 21.61 3.64 -3.44
C LEU A 141 22.51 2.75 -2.58
N SER A 142 22.39 1.43 -2.68
CA SER A 142 23.25 0.50 -1.96
C SER A 142 24.72 0.65 -2.37
N VAL A 143 25.02 0.76 -3.67
CA VAL A 143 26.39 0.94 -4.16
C VAL A 143 26.96 2.28 -3.72
N MET A 144 26.18 3.35 -3.82
CA MET A 144 26.59 4.69 -3.40
C MET A 144 26.89 4.74 -1.89
N LEU A 145 26.01 4.19 -1.05
CA LEU A 145 26.24 4.11 0.39
C LEU A 145 27.45 3.23 0.72
N PHE A 146 27.61 2.11 0.04
CA PHE A 146 28.76 1.24 0.23
C PHE A 146 30.08 1.93 -0.11
N ALA A 147 30.12 2.68 -1.22
CA ALA A 147 31.27 3.50 -1.60
C ALA A 147 31.55 4.61 -0.59
N HIS A 148 30.51 5.31 -0.11
CA HIS A 148 30.64 6.33 0.91
C HIS A 148 31.18 5.76 2.23
N LEU A 149 30.67 4.61 2.67
CA LEU A 149 31.16 3.93 3.87
C LEU A 149 32.65 3.55 3.77
N HIS A 150 33.14 3.19 2.58
CA HIS A 150 34.58 2.91 2.39
C HIS A 150 35.45 4.18 2.41
N GLY A 151 34.86 5.35 2.20
CA GLY A 151 35.55 6.64 2.31
C GLY A 151 35.67 7.14 3.75
N LEU A 152 35.08 6.46 4.74
CA LEU A 152 35.14 6.87 6.15
C LEU A 152 36.46 6.48 6.81
N SER A 153 36.77 7.13 7.93
CA SER A 153 38.03 6.94 8.64
C SER A 153 38.14 5.57 9.30
N LEU A 154 39.36 5.07 9.45
CA LEU A 154 39.62 3.81 10.16
C LEU A 154 39.08 3.82 11.59
N GLN A 155 39.21 4.94 12.29
CA GLN A 155 38.67 5.11 13.64
C GLN A 155 37.16 4.92 13.68
N TRP A 156 36.44 5.48 12.70
CA TRP A 156 35.01 5.30 12.58
C TRP A 156 34.64 3.82 12.40
N HIS A 157 35.34 3.08 11.54
CA HIS A 157 35.13 1.65 11.33
C HIS A 157 35.41 0.80 12.58
N LEU A 158 36.47 1.11 13.34
CA LEU A 158 36.82 0.37 14.56
C LEU A 158 35.84 0.61 15.72
N SER A 159 35.22 1.80 15.76
CA SER A 159 34.31 2.19 16.84
C SER A 159 32.93 1.52 16.81
N ARG A 160 32.60 0.82 15.73
CA ARG A 160 31.25 0.32 15.48
C ARG A 160 31.24 -1.10 14.92
N LYS A 161 30.14 -1.80 15.17
CA LYS A 161 29.98 -3.20 14.75
C LYS A 161 29.57 -3.26 13.28
N THR A 162 30.37 -3.92 12.44
CA THR A 162 30.12 -4.06 10.98
C THR A 162 28.73 -4.62 10.67
N GLY A 163 28.26 -5.62 11.44
CA GLY A 163 26.93 -6.20 11.24
C GLY A 163 25.76 -5.26 11.55
N GLU A 164 25.96 -4.29 12.44
CA GLU A 164 24.96 -3.26 12.73
C GLU A 164 24.89 -2.24 11.59
N MET A 165 26.03 -1.80 11.06
CA MET A 165 26.09 -0.90 9.90
C MET A 165 25.44 -1.51 8.66
N LEU A 166 25.79 -2.76 8.32
CA LEU A 166 25.18 -3.49 7.20
C LEU A 166 23.66 -3.53 7.33
N ARG A 167 23.14 -3.80 8.54
CA ARG A 167 21.69 -3.78 8.79
C ARG A 167 21.06 -2.40 8.67
N ILE A 168 21.77 -1.32 9.00
CA ILE A 168 21.25 0.05 8.81
C ILE A 168 21.24 0.38 7.32
N MET A 169 22.30 0.03 6.59
CA MET A 169 22.39 0.21 5.14
C MET A 169 21.26 -0.55 4.41
N ASP A 170 21.14 -1.86 4.64
CA ASP A 170 20.15 -2.72 3.96
C ASP A 170 18.71 -2.29 4.27
N ARG A 171 18.41 -1.99 5.54
CA ARG A 171 17.07 -1.50 5.91
C ARG A 171 16.80 -0.11 5.38
N GLY A 172 17.79 0.77 5.38
CA GLY A 172 17.65 2.15 4.90
C GLY A 172 17.37 2.23 3.41
N THR A 173 18.09 1.46 2.58
CA THR A 173 17.90 1.44 1.12
C THR A 173 16.54 0.84 0.75
N ALA A 174 16.17 -0.29 1.34
CA ALA A 174 14.84 -0.88 1.16
C ALA A 174 13.73 0.07 1.64
N SER A 175 13.96 0.80 2.73
CA SER A 175 12.99 1.75 3.28
C SER A 175 12.69 2.93 2.37
N ILE A 176 13.67 3.43 1.62
CA ILE A 176 13.43 4.49 0.62
C ILE A 176 12.42 4.03 -0.42
N SER A 177 12.68 2.85 -1.00
CA SER A 177 11.80 2.21 -1.98
C SER A 177 10.39 2.00 -1.40
N ASN A 178 10.30 1.50 -0.16
CA ASN A 178 9.04 1.26 0.53
C ASN A 178 8.25 2.55 0.75
N VAL A 179 8.89 3.62 1.24
CA VAL A 179 8.24 4.93 1.46
C VAL A 179 7.62 5.44 0.15
N LEU A 180 8.36 5.38 -0.96
CA LEU A 180 7.86 5.82 -2.26
C LEU A 180 6.69 4.96 -2.72
N SER A 181 6.83 3.64 -2.65
CA SER A 181 5.82 2.69 -3.09
C SER A 181 4.52 2.86 -2.29
N TYR A 182 4.60 3.00 -0.96
CA TYR A 182 3.43 3.22 -0.12
C TYR A 182 2.78 4.58 -0.37
N MET A 183 3.56 5.64 -0.58
CA MET A 183 3.04 6.97 -0.91
C MET A 183 2.35 6.99 -2.26
N LEU A 184 3.06 6.59 -3.32
CA LEU A 184 2.59 6.70 -4.70
C LEU A 184 1.46 5.74 -5.03
N PHE A 185 1.42 4.56 -4.44
CA PHE A 185 0.50 3.50 -4.85
C PHE A 185 -0.62 3.19 -3.87
N ASN A 186 -0.52 3.67 -2.63
CA ASN A 186 -1.56 3.43 -1.63
C ASN A 186 -2.09 4.75 -1.06
N ILE A 187 -1.25 5.54 -0.39
CA ILE A 187 -1.72 6.70 0.39
C ILE A 187 -2.24 7.83 -0.51
N VAL A 188 -1.42 8.30 -1.47
CA VAL A 188 -1.83 9.40 -2.37
C VAL A 188 -3.05 8.99 -3.20
N PRO A 189 -3.10 7.81 -3.86
CA PRO A 189 -4.28 7.42 -4.61
C PRO A 189 -5.53 7.30 -3.75
N THR A 190 -5.43 6.79 -2.51
CA THR A 190 -6.60 6.69 -1.60
C THR A 190 -7.15 8.07 -1.26
N VAL A 191 -6.29 9.04 -0.98
CA VAL A 191 -6.71 10.43 -0.70
C VAL A 191 -7.37 11.04 -1.94
N VAL A 192 -6.79 10.83 -3.12
CA VAL A 192 -7.35 11.30 -4.39
C VAL A 192 -8.70 10.65 -4.67
N ASP A 193 -8.86 9.35 -4.46
CA ASP A 193 -10.14 8.63 -4.65
C ASP A 193 -11.22 9.14 -3.72
N ILE A 194 -10.89 9.41 -2.44
CA ILE A 194 -11.83 10.00 -1.49
C ILE A 194 -12.26 11.39 -1.97
N LEU A 195 -11.33 12.23 -2.42
CA LEU A 195 -11.64 13.58 -2.92
C LEU A 195 -12.51 13.52 -4.18
N ILE A 196 -12.15 12.67 -5.16
CA ILE A 196 -12.93 12.46 -6.38
C ILE A 196 -14.32 11.93 -6.02
N GLY A 197 -14.42 10.97 -5.11
CA GLY A 197 -15.68 10.40 -4.66
C GLY A 197 -16.59 11.42 -3.99
N VAL A 198 -16.05 12.24 -3.09
CA VAL A 198 -16.81 13.33 -2.46
C VAL A 198 -17.32 14.31 -3.51
N VAL A 199 -16.46 14.77 -4.43
CA VAL A 199 -16.88 15.69 -5.52
C VAL A 199 -17.94 15.04 -6.39
N TYR A 200 -17.78 13.77 -6.75
CA TYR A 200 -18.74 13.02 -7.56
C TYR A 200 -20.12 12.95 -6.90
N PHE A 201 -20.20 12.62 -5.61
CA PHE A 201 -21.47 12.55 -4.88
C PHE A 201 -22.14 13.92 -4.70
N VAL A 202 -21.36 15.00 -4.53
CA VAL A 202 -21.90 16.36 -4.45
C VAL A 202 -22.56 16.76 -5.78
N VAL A 203 -21.93 16.42 -6.91
CA VAL A 203 -22.40 16.81 -8.25
C VAL A 203 -23.58 15.95 -8.72
N MET A 204 -23.53 14.63 -8.51
CA MET A 204 -24.53 13.70 -9.05
C MET A 204 -25.75 13.50 -8.16
N PHE A 205 -25.60 13.63 -6.84
CA PHE A 205 -26.70 13.42 -5.89
C PHE A 205 -27.09 14.73 -5.21
N ASN A 206 -26.31 15.14 -4.19
CA ASN A 206 -26.48 16.38 -3.43
C ASN A 206 -25.27 16.57 -2.48
N ILE A 207 -25.09 17.77 -1.96
CA ILE A 207 -24.05 18.10 -0.98
C ILE A 207 -24.12 17.23 0.28
N TRP A 208 -25.33 16.84 0.72
CA TRP A 208 -25.52 16.00 1.90
C TRP A 208 -24.90 14.61 1.76
N TYR A 209 -24.95 14.01 0.56
CA TYR A 209 -24.28 12.73 0.28
C TYR A 209 -22.76 12.88 0.35
N GLY A 210 -22.21 13.95 -0.22
CA GLY A 210 -20.78 14.25 -0.12
C GLY A 210 -20.30 14.43 1.33
N VAL A 211 -21.08 15.16 2.15
CA VAL A 211 -20.79 15.36 3.58
C VAL A 211 -20.86 14.04 4.35
N LEU A 212 -21.86 13.20 4.09
CA LEU A 212 -21.99 11.89 4.72
C LEU A 212 -20.78 11.00 4.41
N VAL A 213 -20.38 10.91 3.14
CA VAL A 213 -19.20 10.13 2.73
C VAL A 213 -17.95 10.69 3.39
N PHE A 214 -17.75 12.01 3.37
CA PHE A 214 -16.58 12.63 4.01
C PHE A 214 -16.51 12.35 5.51
N ILE A 215 -17.61 12.51 6.24
CA ILE A 215 -17.67 12.27 7.69
C ILE A 215 -17.39 10.80 8.01
N THR A 216 -18.05 9.87 7.32
CA THR A 216 -17.87 8.43 7.58
C THR A 216 -16.44 7.97 7.30
N MET A 217 -15.82 8.46 6.21
CA MET A 217 -14.42 8.18 5.89
C MET A 217 -13.45 8.82 6.89
N ALA A 218 -13.71 10.06 7.32
CA ALA A 218 -12.90 10.74 8.32
C ALA A 218 -12.94 10.00 9.68
N VAL A 219 -14.13 9.63 10.14
CA VAL A 219 -14.32 8.83 11.37
C VAL A 219 -13.59 7.50 11.25
N TYR A 220 -13.69 6.81 10.11
CA TYR A 220 -12.98 5.56 9.87
C TYR A 220 -11.46 5.71 10.00
N VAL A 221 -10.88 6.72 9.34
CA VAL A 221 -9.43 6.97 9.37
C VAL A 221 -8.97 7.31 10.78
N VAL A 222 -9.66 8.23 11.47
CA VAL A 222 -9.30 8.65 12.83
C VAL A 222 -9.39 7.47 13.81
N ALA A 223 -10.49 6.72 13.80
CA ALA A 223 -10.64 5.55 14.65
C ALA A 223 -9.55 4.50 14.37
N THR A 224 -9.26 4.25 13.09
CA THR A 224 -8.22 3.29 12.69
C THR A 224 -6.83 3.72 13.18
N VAL A 225 -6.45 4.99 13.00
CA VAL A 225 -5.13 5.49 13.42
C VAL A 225 -4.98 5.43 14.94
N LEU A 226 -5.97 5.93 15.70
CA LEU A 226 -5.92 5.94 17.16
C LEU A 226 -5.77 4.53 17.75
N VAL A 227 -6.57 3.57 17.26
CA VAL A 227 -6.49 2.18 17.71
C VAL A 227 -5.18 1.54 17.27
N THR A 228 -4.68 1.85 16.07
CA THR A 228 -3.41 1.30 15.57
C THR A 228 -2.21 1.79 16.40
N GLU A 229 -2.17 3.07 16.77
CA GLU A 229 -1.11 3.63 17.60
C GLU A 229 -1.13 3.05 19.03
N TRP A 230 -2.32 2.86 19.60
CA TRP A 230 -2.46 2.16 20.88
C TRP A 230 -1.94 0.71 20.81
N ARG A 231 -2.32 -0.03 19.77
CA ARG A 231 -1.90 -1.41 19.52
C ARG A 231 -0.40 -1.56 19.28
N ALA A 232 0.27 -0.53 18.76
CA ALA A 232 1.71 -0.56 18.55
C ALA A 232 2.49 -0.81 19.85
N LYS A 233 2.01 -0.31 20.99
CA LYS A 233 2.61 -0.53 22.31
C LYS A 233 2.54 -2.00 22.74
N ILE A 234 1.41 -2.65 22.48
CA ILE A 234 1.18 -4.07 22.80
C ILE A 234 2.10 -4.95 21.95
N ARG A 235 2.20 -4.65 20.65
CA ARG A 235 3.10 -5.36 19.74
C ARG A 235 4.57 -5.20 20.13
N ARG A 236 4.98 -4.04 20.65
CA ARG A 236 6.34 -3.84 21.17
C ARG A 236 6.65 -4.76 22.36
N LYS A 237 5.70 -4.95 23.28
CA LYS A 237 5.85 -5.90 24.40
C LYS A 237 5.97 -7.33 23.91
N MET A 238 5.14 -7.75 22.95
CA MET A 238 5.23 -9.08 22.34
C MET A 238 6.61 -9.33 21.72
N ASN A 239 7.14 -8.38 20.94
CA ASN A 239 8.48 -8.51 20.33
C ASN A 239 9.60 -8.63 21.36
N LEU A 240 9.50 -7.96 22.52
CA LEU A 240 10.47 -8.09 23.60
C LEU A 240 10.47 -9.51 24.18
N LEU A 241 9.29 -10.05 24.46
CA LEU A 241 9.14 -11.41 25.00
C LEU A 241 9.57 -12.47 23.99
N ASP A 242 9.32 -12.24 22.69
CA ASP A 242 9.80 -13.11 21.63
C ASP A 242 11.33 -13.18 21.59
N ASN A 243 12.00 -12.03 21.66
CA ASN A 243 13.46 -11.96 21.76
C ASN A 243 13.99 -12.66 23.01
N GLN A 244 13.35 -12.47 24.17
CA GLN A 244 13.77 -13.12 25.42
C GLN A 244 13.61 -14.65 25.35
N LYS A 245 12.48 -15.14 24.81
CA LYS A 245 12.25 -16.56 24.54
C LYS A 245 13.32 -17.13 23.61
N ASN A 246 13.62 -16.46 22.49
CA ASN A 246 14.66 -16.91 21.54
C ASN A 246 16.05 -16.88 22.15
N THR A 247 16.37 -15.86 22.96
CA THR A 247 17.66 -15.76 23.65
C THR A 247 17.86 -16.94 24.61
N LYS A 248 16.84 -17.29 25.41
CA LYS A 248 16.90 -18.46 26.31
C LYS A 248 17.12 -19.77 25.56
N ALA A 249 16.44 -19.96 24.42
CA ALA A 249 16.62 -21.17 23.61
C ALA A 249 18.02 -21.27 22.99
N VAL A 250 18.53 -20.16 22.43
CA VAL A 250 19.87 -20.12 21.85
C VAL A 250 20.94 -20.39 22.92
N ASP A 251 20.81 -19.78 24.10
CA ASP A 251 21.73 -19.97 25.21
C ASP A 251 21.81 -21.44 25.66
N ALA A 252 20.66 -22.10 25.82
CA ALA A 252 20.60 -23.51 26.20
C ALA A 252 21.21 -24.45 25.13
N LEU A 253 21.05 -24.12 23.84
CA LEU A 253 21.58 -24.94 22.74
C LEU A 253 23.07 -24.71 22.49
N LEU A 254 23.56 -23.47 22.64
CA LEU A 254 25.00 -23.17 22.56
C LEU A 254 25.76 -23.80 23.73
N ASN A 255 25.17 -23.80 24.92
CA ASN A 255 25.75 -24.37 26.13
C ASN A 255 25.24 -25.78 26.44
N PHE A 256 24.96 -26.58 25.39
CA PHE A 256 24.40 -27.92 25.53
C PHE A 256 25.27 -28.85 26.39
N GLU A 257 26.60 -28.73 26.28
CA GLU A 257 27.54 -29.50 27.11
C GLU A 257 27.34 -29.22 28.60
N THR A 258 27.19 -27.94 28.98
CA THR A 258 26.93 -27.53 30.37
C THR A 258 25.61 -28.09 30.86
N VAL A 259 24.54 -28.00 30.05
CA VAL A 259 23.23 -28.56 30.41
C VAL A 259 23.32 -30.06 30.69
N LYS A 260 24.11 -30.79 29.88
CA LYS A 260 24.36 -32.23 30.08
C LYS A 260 25.23 -32.54 31.29
N TYR A 261 26.27 -31.75 31.57
CA TYR A 261 27.11 -31.93 32.75
C TYR A 261 26.33 -31.82 34.06
N PHE A 262 25.32 -30.97 34.10
CA PHE A 262 24.49 -30.74 35.29
C PHE A 262 23.16 -31.51 35.29
N ASN A 263 22.87 -32.36 34.28
CA ASN A 263 21.57 -33.02 34.10
C ASN A 263 20.37 -32.04 34.21
N ALA A 264 20.54 -30.85 33.63
CA ALA A 264 19.62 -29.73 33.77
C ALA A 264 18.60 -29.64 32.62
N GLU A 265 18.36 -30.73 31.88
CA GLU A 265 17.50 -30.68 30.69
C GLU A 265 16.06 -30.28 31.02
N GLN A 266 15.47 -30.86 32.07
CA GLN A 266 14.11 -30.49 32.48
C GLN A 266 14.04 -29.05 33.00
N PHE A 267 15.10 -28.56 33.63
CA PHE A 267 15.16 -27.18 34.10
C PHE A 267 15.12 -26.21 32.93
N GLU A 268 15.93 -26.42 31.90
CA GLU A 268 15.91 -25.56 30.70
C GLU A 268 14.62 -25.69 29.90
N VAL A 269 14.03 -26.89 29.80
CA VAL A 269 12.71 -27.09 29.18
C VAL A 269 11.63 -26.29 29.92
N ASN A 270 11.61 -26.32 31.26
CA ASN A 270 10.65 -25.57 32.06
C ASN A 270 10.88 -24.06 31.95
N ARG A 271 12.14 -23.61 32.00
CA ARG A 271 12.50 -22.19 31.82
C ARG A 271 12.09 -21.65 30.44
N PHE A 272 12.20 -22.47 29.39
CA PHE A 272 11.71 -22.15 28.06
C PHE A 272 10.18 -22.14 28.02
N LYS A 273 9.51 -23.13 28.62
CA LYS A 273 8.05 -23.21 28.72
C LYS A 273 7.46 -21.96 29.38
N ASP A 274 8.04 -21.50 30.49
CA ASP A 274 7.58 -20.30 31.20
C ASP A 274 7.74 -19.04 30.34
N ALA A 275 8.88 -18.90 29.66
CA ALA A 275 9.10 -17.81 28.71
C ALA A 275 8.10 -17.84 27.54
N PHE A 276 7.75 -19.05 27.09
CA PHE A 276 6.77 -19.27 26.04
C PHE A 276 5.37 -18.88 26.51
N HIS A 277 4.96 -19.21 27.74
CA HIS A 277 3.67 -18.79 28.30
C HIS A 277 3.55 -17.26 28.41
N GLU A 278 4.60 -16.57 28.85
CA GLU A 278 4.61 -15.10 28.87
C GLU A 278 4.43 -14.53 27.46
N TYR A 279 5.16 -15.06 26.48
CA TYR A 279 5.01 -14.69 25.06
C TYR A 279 3.58 -14.93 24.55
N GLN A 280 3.01 -16.12 24.81
CA GLN A 280 1.65 -16.48 24.39
C GLN A 280 0.61 -15.49 24.92
N SER A 281 0.74 -15.06 26.19
CA SER A 281 -0.17 -14.09 26.77
C SER A 281 -0.16 -12.75 26.01
N ALA A 282 1.03 -12.28 25.60
CA ALA A 282 1.19 -11.05 24.83
C ALA A 282 0.78 -11.19 23.35
N GLU A 283 0.99 -12.37 22.77
CA GLU A 283 0.53 -12.72 21.42
C GLU A 283 -1.00 -12.73 21.36
N TRP A 284 -1.67 -13.33 22.36
CA TRP A 284 -3.12 -13.30 22.48
C TRP A 284 -3.66 -11.87 22.48
N TRP A 285 -3.09 -10.97 23.29
CA TRP A 285 -3.49 -9.54 23.27
C TRP A 285 -3.24 -8.87 21.92
N THR A 286 -2.13 -9.18 21.25
CA THR A 286 -1.81 -8.61 19.93
C THR A 286 -2.84 -9.03 18.87
N THR A 287 -3.30 -10.28 18.92
CA THR A 287 -4.31 -10.84 18.02
C THR A 287 -5.72 -10.37 18.37
N THR A 288 -6.11 -10.39 19.65
CA THR A 288 -7.42 -9.91 20.11
C THR A 288 -7.62 -8.44 19.76
N THR A 289 -6.60 -7.61 19.93
CA THR A 289 -6.70 -6.19 19.53
C THR A 289 -6.76 -5.99 18.02
N LEU A 290 -6.23 -6.90 17.19
CA LEU A 290 -6.43 -6.88 15.74
C LEU A 290 -7.90 -7.11 15.40
N ASN A 291 -8.50 -8.12 16.01
CA ASN A 291 -9.91 -8.42 15.79
C ASN A 291 -10.81 -7.30 16.29
N PHE A 292 -10.47 -6.68 17.43
CA PHE A 292 -11.16 -5.48 17.91
C PHE A 292 -11.11 -4.33 16.90
N LEU A 293 -9.94 -4.05 16.32
CA LEU A 293 -9.82 -3.04 15.25
C LEU A 293 -10.71 -3.38 14.04
N ASN A 294 -10.69 -4.64 13.58
CA ASN A 294 -11.51 -5.09 12.47
C ASN A 294 -13.01 -4.92 12.79
N THR A 295 -13.44 -5.18 14.02
CA THR A 295 -14.82 -4.96 14.47
C THR A 295 -15.19 -3.48 14.45
N VAL A 296 -14.34 -2.60 14.99
CA VAL A 296 -14.56 -1.14 14.97
C VAL A 296 -14.68 -0.62 13.53
N GLN A 297 -13.81 -1.09 12.64
CA GLN A 297 -13.84 -0.75 11.22
C GLN A 297 -15.11 -1.24 10.54
N CYS A 298 -15.51 -2.49 10.79
CA CYS A 298 -16.73 -3.08 10.24
C CYS A 298 -17.98 -2.32 10.70
N VAL A 299 -18.11 -2.05 12.01
CA VAL A 299 -19.23 -1.27 12.56
C VAL A 299 -19.29 0.12 11.94
N THR A 300 -18.15 0.80 11.79
CA THR A 300 -18.10 2.14 11.17
C THR A 300 -18.57 2.11 9.71
N ILE A 301 -18.11 1.12 8.93
CA ILE A 301 -18.52 0.93 7.53
C ILE A 301 -20.01 0.63 7.43
N VAL A 302 -20.51 -0.32 8.22
CA VAL A 302 -21.91 -0.76 8.18
C VAL A 302 -22.84 0.36 8.61
N LEU A 303 -22.50 1.13 9.65
CA LEU A 303 -23.31 2.29 10.07
C LEU A 303 -23.33 3.37 8.99
N GLY A 304 -22.18 3.71 8.39
CA GLY A 304 -22.11 4.69 7.31
C GLY A 304 -22.91 4.28 6.09
N LEU A 305 -22.81 3.00 5.71
CA LEU A 305 -23.56 2.42 4.60
C LEU A 305 -25.05 2.35 4.90
N MET A 306 -25.46 1.98 6.12
CA MET A 306 -26.85 1.94 6.56
C MET A 306 -27.51 3.31 6.45
N VAL A 307 -26.89 4.36 6.98
CA VAL A 307 -27.43 5.72 6.89
C VAL A 307 -27.50 6.18 5.43
N GLY A 308 -26.43 5.99 4.65
CA GLY A 308 -26.39 6.43 3.26
C GLY A 308 -27.40 5.70 2.36
N THR A 309 -27.51 4.37 2.50
CA THR A 309 -28.45 3.56 1.72
C THR A 309 -29.91 3.83 2.09
N LEU A 310 -30.22 4.10 3.37
CA LEU A 310 -31.57 4.52 3.77
C LEU A 310 -31.96 5.86 3.15
N LEU A 311 -31.05 6.84 3.14
CA LEU A 311 -31.27 8.13 2.48
C LEU A 311 -31.47 7.96 0.97
N CYS A 312 -30.62 7.16 0.31
CA CYS A 312 -30.79 6.84 -1.11
C CYS A 312 -32.14 6.17 -1.38
N ALA A 313 -32.56 5.22 -0.55
CA ALA A 313 -33.84 4.53 -0.72
C ALA A 313 -35.02 5.50 -0.60
N MET A 314 -34.96 6.45 0.34
CA MET A 314 -35.98 7.50 0.45
C MET A 314 -36.04 8.38 -0.81
N ASP A 315 -34.89 8.84 -1.31
CA ASP A 315 -34.83 9.68 -2.51
C ASP A 315 -35.28 8.93 -3.79
N VAL A 316 -35.09 7.60 -3.84
CA VAL A 316 -35.63 6.75 -4.91
C VAL A 316 -37.15 6.65 -4.83
N VAL A 317 -37.72 6.51 -3.63
CA VAL A 317 -39.19 6.51 -3.42
C VAL A 317 -39.79 7.87 -3.75
N GLU A 318 -39.09 8.96 -3.46
CA GLU A 318 -39.48 10.33 -3.86
C GLU A 318 -39.30 10.61 -5.37
N GLY A 319 -38.69 9.69 -6.12
CA GLY A 319 -38.50 9.81 -7.57
C GLY A 319 -37.37 10.77 -7.99
N ARG A 320 -36.49 11.17 -7.07
CA ARG A 320 -35.33 12.03 -7.37
C ARG A 320 -34.14 11.26 -7.95
N LEU A 321 -34.04 9.96 -7.62
CA LEU A 321 -32.97 9.07 -8.00
C LEU A 321 -33.52 7.77 -8.60
N THR A 322 -32.72 7.08 -9.41
CA THR A 322 -33.11 5.79 -10.01
C THR A 322 -32.74 4.61 -9.11
N VAL A 323 -33.29 3.42 -9.39
CA VAL A 323 -32.90 2.18 -8.70
C VAL A 323 -31.42 1.87 -8.93
N GLY A 324 -30.87 2.20 -10.10
CA GLY A 324 -29.45 2.09 -10.37
C GLY A 324 -28.57 3.03 -9.54
N ASP A 325 -29.05 4.22 -9.14
CA ASP A 325 -28.32 5.12 -8.24
C ASP A 325 -28.11 4.54 -6.85
N PHE A 326 -29.08 3.77 -6.35
CA PHE A 326 -28.93 3.05 -5.09
C PHE A 326 -27.78 2.04 -5.17
N VAL A 327 -27.73 1.25 -6.24
CA VAL A 327 -26.69 0.26 -6.46
C VAL A 327 -25.33 0.91 -6.70
N LEU A 328 -25.29 2.05 -7.40
CA LEU A 328 -24.10 2.87 -7.58
C LEU A 328 -23.53 3.31 -6.24
N PHE A 329 -24.38 3.90 -5.38
CA PHE A 329 -23.98 4.39 -4.07
C PHE A 329 -23.36 3.26 -3.24
N TYR A 330 -24.03 2.12 -3.17
CA TYR A 330 -23.53 0.94 -2.45
C TYR A 330 -22.18 0.46 -2.98
N ALA A 331 -22.06 0.27 -4.30
CA ALA A 331 -20.85 -0.24 -4.94
C ALA A 331 -19.66 0.72 -4.78
N TYR A 332 -19.91 2.02 -4.95
CA TYR A 332 -18.89 3.05 -4.82
C TYR A 332 -18.41 3.20 -3.37
N MET A 333 -19.32 3.11 -2.38
CA MET A 333 -18.95 3.11 -0.96
C MET A 333 -18.01 1.94 -0.60
N ILE A 334 -18.34 0.72 -1.02
CA ILE A 334 -17.47 -0.46 -0.79
C ILE A 334 -16.09 -0.25 -1.41
N GLN A 335 -16.06 0.32 -2.62
CA GLN A 335 -14.82 0.58 -3.33
C GLN A 335 -13.93 1.61 -2.60
N LEU A 336 -14.52 2.67 -2.03
CA LEU A 336 -13.78 3.65 -1.22
C LEU A 336 -13.23 3.05 0.08
N TYR A 337 -13.95 2.12 0.72
CA TYR A 337 -13.50 1.49 1.97
C TYR A 337 -12.41 0.45 1.78
N SER A 338 -12.36 -0.22 0.63
CA SER A 338 -11.38 -1.28 0.35
C SER A 338 -9.91 -0.85 0.61
N PRO A 339 -9.38 0.23 0.01
CA PRO A 339 -8.00 0.67 0.28
C PRO A 339 -7.81 1.20 1.71
N LEU A 340 -8.89 1.70 2.32
CA LEU A 340 -8.87 2.26 3.68
C LEU A 340 -8.59 1.19 4.75
N SER A 341 -9.03 -0.06 4.52
CA SER A 341 -8.77 -1.19 5.42
C SER A 341 -7.28 -1.47 5.66
N LEU A 342 -6.45 -1.28 4.62
CA LEU A 342 -5.00 -1.46 4.70
C LEU A 342 -4.26 -0.19 5.11
N PHE A 343 -4.95 0.96 5.21
CA PHE A 343 -4.34 2.24 5.51
C PHE A 343 -3.59 2.24 6.85
N GLY A 344 -4.16 1.64 7.90
CA GLY A 344 -3.48 1.51 9.20
C GLY A 344 -2.17 0.73 9.13
N THR A 345 -2.12 -0.32 8.29
CA THR A 345 -0.91 -1.09 8.03
C THR A 345 0.12 -0.25 7.27
N TYR A 346 -0.29 0.44 6.20
CA TYR A 346 0.61 1.31 5.43
C TYR A 346 1.14 2.48 6.24
N TYR A 347 0.32 3.09 7.10
CA TYR A 347 0.76 4.14 8.02
C TYR A 347 1.91 3.67 8.91
N ARG A 348 1.77 2.48 9.52
CA ARG A 348 2.83 1.90 10.35
C ARG A 348 4.08 1.55 9.54
N LEU A 349 3.92 0.90 8.39
CA LEU A 349 5.04 0.52 7.52
C LEU A 349 5.82 1.74 7.04
N LEU A 350 5.10 2.80 6.68
CA LEU A 350 5.65 4.09 6.35
C LEU A 350 6.42 4.70 7.53
N GLN A 351 5.86 4.68 8.75
CA GLN A 351 6.54 5.20 9.93
C GLN A 351 7.86 4.45 10.18
N THR A 352 7.86 3.12 10.13
CA THR A 352 9.07 2.32 10.28
C THR A 352 10.09 2.63 9.19
N SER A 353 9.66 2.68 7.93
CA SER A 353 10.54 2.96 6.80
C SER A 353 11.14 4.37 6.88
N VAL A 354 10.39 5.36 7.39
CA VAL A 354 10.91 6.71 7.62
C VAL A 354 12.02 6.72 8.67
N VAL A 355 11.88 5.95 9.76
CA VAL A 355 12.91 5.85 10.81
C VAL A 355 14.17 5.15 10.29
N ASP A 356 14.02 4.02 9.59
CA ASP A 356 15.16 3.29 9.03
C ASP A 356 15.90 4.11 7.96
N MET A 357 15.15 4.86 7.13
CA MET A 357 15.71 5.82 6.20
C MET A 357 16.46 6.96 6.90
N GLU A 358 15.93 7.49 8.02
CA GLU A 358 16.59 8.55 8.80
C GLU A 358 17.93 8.07 9.36
N ASN A 359 17.99 6.87 9.94
CA ASN A 359 19.24 6.24 10.41
C ASN A 359 20.28 6.07 9.29
N MET A 360 19.83 5.73 8.08
CA MET A 360 20.73 5.62 6.93
C MET A 360 21.24 6.99 6.48
N PHE A 361 20.39 8.02 6.47
CA PHE A 361 20.85 9.38 6.17
C PHE A 361 21.83 9.91 7.23
N GLU A 362 21.70 9.51 8.49
CA GLU A 362 22.70 9.83 9.51
C GLU A 362 24.07 9.22 9.17
N LEU A 363 24.11 8.04 8.54
CA LEU A 363 25.37 7.48 8.02
C LEU A 363 25.90 8.27 6.83
N LEU A 364 25.03 8.69 5.91
CA LEU A 364 25.42 9.47 4.73
C LEU A 364 25.87 10.90 5.07
N ASP A 365 25.37 11.46 6.17
CA ASP A 365 25.77 12.78 6.66
C ASP A 365 27.15 12.76 7.34
N GLN A 366 27.72 11.58 7.62
CA GLN A 366 29.04 11.46 8.24
C GLN A 366 30.12 11.86 7.23
N GLN A 367 30.94 12.85 7.59
CA GLN A 367 32.05 13.29 6.75
C GLN A 367 33.29 12.42 6.99
N ALA A 368 34.10 12.22 5.94
CA ALA A 368 35.41 11.60 6.08
C ALA A 368 36.34 12.54 6.86
N ASP A 369 37.04 12.01 7.88
CA ASP A 369 37.99 12.79 8.69
C ASP A 369 39.24 13.18 7.89
N VAL A 370 39.61 12.37 6.90
CA VAL A 370 40.73 12.61 5.99
C VAL A 370 40.13 12.86 4.62
N GLN A 371 40.18 14.10 4.15
CA GLN A 371 39.77 14.50 2.81
C GLN A 371 40.99 15.05 2.08
N ASP A 372 41.13 14.67 0.82
CA ASP A 372 42.09 15.33 -0.06
C ASP A 372 41.70 16.79 -0.22
N VAL A 373 42.71 17.65 -0.38
CA VAL A 373 42.47 19.06 -0.74
C VAL A 373 41.91 19.13 -2.16
N ASP A 374 41.10 20.16 -2.44
CA ASP A 374 40.59 20.42 -3.79
C ASP A 374 41.76 20.47 -4.79
N ASP A 375 41.68 19.69 -5.89
CA ASP A 375 42.75 19.50 -6.88
C ASP A 375 44.09 18.95 -6.33
N ALA A 376 44.03 18.00 -5.38
CA ALA A 376 45.21 17.28 -4.92
C ALA A 376 45.98 16.64 -6.09
N PRO A 377 47.26 16.99 -6.31
CA PRO A 377 48.03 16.43 -7.41
C PRO A 377 48.39 14.97 -7.14
N ASP A 378 48.43 14.16 -8.20
CA ASP A 378 48.95 12.79 -8.12
C ASP A 378 50.38 12.80 -7.56
N LEU A 379 50.66 11.85 -6.66
CA LEU A 379 51.97 11.71 -6.06
C LEU A 379 53.02 11.34 -7.12
N GLN A 380 53.84 12.31 -7.53
CA GLN A 380 54.96 12.08 -8.46
C GLN A 380 56.25 11.83 -7.68
N VAL A 381 56.64 10.55 -7.56
CA VAL A 381 57.80 10.13 -6.78
C VAL A 381 59.04 10.02 -7.67
N SER A 382 60.07 10.84 -7.39
CA SER A 382 61.39 10.79 -8.07
C SER A 382 62.47 10.03 -7.29
N GLY A 383 62.23 9.76 -6.00
CA GLY A 383 63.13 9.06 -5.07
C GLY A 383 62.37 8.55 -3.84
N SER A 384 62.98 7.69 -3.01
CA SER A 384 62.28 6.94 -1.94
C SER A 384 62.54 7.46 -0.51
N GLU A 385 62.75 8.76 -0.33
CA GLU A 385 62.99 9.35 0.99
C GLU A 385 61.68 9.70 1.70
N ILE A 386 61.52 9.27 2.95
CA ILE A 386 60.37 9.57 3.81
C ILE A 386 60.87 10.40 5.00
N GLU A 387 60.43 11.64 5.12
CA GLU A 387 60.83 12.55 6.19
C GLU A 387 59.65 12.85 7.13
N PHE A 388 59.85 12.68 8.44
CA PHE A 388 58.89 13.09 9.47
C PHE A 388 59.39 14.38 10.14
N ARG A 389 58.66 15.49 10.01
CA ARG A 389 58.99 16.77 10.66
C ARG A 389 57.96 17.14 11.73
N ASN A 390 58.34 17.11 13.00
CA ASN A 390 57.53 17.53 14.16
C ASN A 390 56.09 16.95 14.17
N VAL A 391 55.93 15.68 13.80
CA VAL A 391 54.63 15.03 13.71
C VAL A 391 54.12 14.66 15.11
N SER A 392 52.88 15.03 15.42
CA SER A 392 52.17 14.63 16.64
C SER A 392 50.80 14.07 16.26
N PHE A 393 50.43 12.92 16.82
CA PHE A 393 49.20 12.19 16.46
C PHE A 393 48.57 11.53 17.69
N HIS A 394 47.24 11.57 17.79
CA HIS A 394 46.47 10.92 18.86
C HIS A 394 45.16 10.34 18.29
N TYR A 395 44.78 9.13 18.70
CA TYR A 395 43.53 8.48 18.27
C TYR A 395 42.29 8.99 19.03
N ALA A 396 42.45 9.52 20.23
CA ALA A 396 41.37 10.16 21.00
C ALA A 396 41.92 11.43 21.66
N LYS A 397 41.09 12.48 21.77
CA LYS A 397 41.41 13.61 22.66
C LYS A 397 41.25 13.13 24.10
N GLU A 398 42.31 13.28 24.90
CA GLU A 398 42.25 13.11 26.37
C GLU A 398 41.21 14.04 27.00
#